data_AF-A0AB35K520-F1
#
_entry.id   AF-A0AB35K520-F1
#
_cell.length_a   1.000
_cell.length_b   1.000
_cell.length_c   1.000
_cell.angle_alpha   90.00
_cell.angle_beta   90.00
_cell.angle_gamma   90.00
#
_symmetry.space_group_name_H-M   'P 1'
#
loop_
_entity.id
_entity.type
_entity.pdbx_description
1 polymer ?
#
loop_
_entity_poly.entity_id
_entity_poly.type
_entity_poly.pdbx_seq_one_letter_code
_entity_poly.pdbx_strand_id
1 'polypeptide(L)'
;MSKKSIVNDRAEFDTWHFKDWNDNCGNELDEVEARHLYNRVYSSPANSRERERSFIAWQAATAQANKKLDGCILVPITNEVVLVIENVIQQQCDASGVQEPLHRLDGWRVLEEISDSLKAGGK
;
A
#
# COMPACT_ATOMS: atom_id res chain seq x y z
N MET A 1 -6.47 -3.92 22.43
CA MET A 1 -5.17 -3.65 21.79
C MET A 1 -4.08 -3.62 22.85
N SER A 2 -2.94 -4.25 22.60
CA SER A 2 -1.78 -4.16 23.50
C SER A 2 -1.12 -2.78 23.35
N LYS A 3 -0.59 -2.21 24.44
CA LYS A 3 0.16 -0.93 24.41
C LYS A 3 1.30 -0.92 23.39
N LYS A 4 1.87 -2.10 23.08
CA LYS A 4 2.95 -2.29 22.09
C LYS A 4 2.48 -2.08 20.65
N SER A 5 1.22 -2.38 20.34
CA SER A 5 0.64 -2.14 19.00
C SER A 5 0.37 -0.66 18.76
N ILE A 6 -0.12 0.08 19.77
CA ILE A 6 -0.40 1.51 19.65
C ILE A 6 0.88 2.34 19.40
N VAL A 7 2.01 1.96 20.01
CA VAL A 7 3.30 2.65 19.82
C VAL A 7 3.82 2.45 18.39
N ASN A 8 3.62 1.26 17.82
CA ASN A 8 4.02 0.98 16.44
C ASN A 8 3.12 1.74 15.44
N ASP A 9 1.81 1.69 15.62
CA ASP A 9 0.84 2.44 14.79
C ASP A 9 1.17 3.94 14.76
N ARG A 10 1.62 4.49 15.89
CA ARG A 10 1.99 5.91 15.96
C ARG A 10 3.24 6.24 15.17
N ALA A 11 4.28 5.41 15.24
CA ALA A 11 5.50 5.62 14.47
C ALA A 11 5.27 5.49 12.96
N GLU A 12 4.42 4.54 12.55
CA GLU A 12 4.00 4.36 11.16
C GLU A 12 3.20 5.55 10.66
N PHE A 13 2.20 6.01 11.44
CA PHE A 13 1.46 7.22 11.12
C PHE A 13 2.37 8.44 11.01
N ASP A 14 3.30 8.63 11.95
CA ASP A 14 4.20 9.78 11.97
C ASP A 14 5.12 9.82 10.73
N THR A 15 5.53 8.65 10.24
CA THR A 15 6.30 8.50 9.01
C THR A 15 5.46 8.82 7.78
N TRP A 16 4.25 8.24 7.70
CA TRP A 16 3.31 8.49 6.61
C TRP A 16 2.90 9.97 6.52
N HIS A 17 2.52 10.56 7.64
CA HIS A 17 2.02 11.94 7.72
C HIS A 17 3.12 12.96 7.38
N PHE A 18 4.37 12.70 7.78
CA PHE A 18 5.49 13.51 7.32
C PHE A 18 5.70 13.41 5.81
N LYS A 19 5.66 12.19 5.26
CA LYS A 19 5.84 12.00 3.81
C LYS A 19 4.76 12.74 3.03
N ASP A 20 3.50 12.58 3.42
CA ASP A 20 2.36 13.27 2.80
C ASP A 20 2.51 14.81 2.89
N TRP A 21 2.88 15.32 4.07
CA TRP A 21 3.16 16.75 4.22
C TRP A 21 4.33 17.20 3.33
N ASN A 22 5.40 16.42 3.24
CA ASN A 22 6.58 16.76 2.46
C ASN A 22 6.30 16.76 0.96
N ASP A 23 5.56 15.77 0.46
CA ASP A 23 5.17 15.66 -0.95
C ASP A 23 4.26 16.84 -1.38
N ASN A 24 3.49 17.40 -0.44
CA ASN A 24 2.55 18.50 -0.69
C ASN A 24 3.11 19.90 -0.36
N CYS A 25 4.08 20.01 0.55
CA CYS A 25 4.53 21.29 1.11
C CYS A 25 6.05 21.47 1.17
N GLY A 26 6.84 20.40 1.03
CA GLY A 26 8.29 20.38 1.28
C GLY A 26 9.16 20.19 0.04
N ASN A 27 8.61 20.26 -1.18
CA ASN A 27 9.28 19.89 -2.43
C ASN A 27 10.58 20.66 -2.78
N GLU A 28 10.92 21.72 -2.04
CA GLU A 28 12.13 22.54 -2.25
C GLU A 28 13.16 22.42 -1.11
N LEU A 29 12.87 21.69 -0.04
CA LEU A 29 13.75 21.51 1.13
C LEU A 29 14.41 20.13 1.11
N ASP A 30 15.62 20.03 1.65
CA ASP A 30 16.18 18.72 1.95
C ASP A 30 15.42 18.05 3.11
N GLU A 31 15.55 16.73 3.25
CA GLU A 31 14.76 15.96 4.22
C GLU A 31 14.96 16.42 5.67
N VAL A 32 16.17 16.87 6.02
CA VAL A 32 16.48 17.33 7.38
C VAL A 32 15.79 18.66 7.65
N GLU A 33 15.86 19.59 6.70
CA GLU A 33 15.17 20.89 6.78
C GLU A 33 13.65 20.72 6.81
N ALA A 34 13.11 19.87 5.94
CA ALA A 34 11.70 19.51 5.91
C ALA A 34 11.25 18.93 7.27
N ARG A 35 12.06 18.04 7.86
CA ARG A 35 11.76 17.44 9.17
C ARG A 35 11.75 18.47 10.28
N HIS A 36 12.70 19.40 10.29
CA HIS A 36 12.73 20.48 11.27
C HIS A 36 11.53 21.40 11.16
N LEU A 37 11.14 21.77 9.93
CA LEU A 37 9.97 22.59 9.68
C LEU A 37 8.69 21.87 10.10
N TYR A 38 8.52 20.61 9.71
CA TYR A 38 7.40 19.76 10.14
C TYR A 38 7.26 19.73 11.66
N ASN A 39 8.35 19.44 12.38
CA ASN A 39 8.33 19.39 13.84
C ASN A 39 7.94 20.74 14.46
N ARG A 40 8.40 21.85 13.88
CA ARG A 40 8.02 23.20 14.31
C ARG A 40 6.53 23.45 14.10
N VAL A 41 5.99 23.15 12.92
CA VAL A 41 4.57 23.34 12.58
C VAL A 41 3.69 22.53 13.54
N TYR A 42 4.02 21.28 13.78
CA TYR A 42 3.19 20.37 14.59
C TYR A 42 3.50 20.40 16.09
N SER A 43 4.43 21.24 16.55
CA SER A 43 4.65 21.53 17.98
C SER A 43 3.62 22.51 18.57
N SER A 44 2.89 23.26 17.73
CA SER A 44 1.82 24.16 18.18
C SER A 44 0.64 23.36 18.73
N PRO A 45 0.01 23.77 19.86
CA PRO A 45 -1.13 23.07 20.44
C PRO A 45 -2.33 22.88 19.50
N ALA A 46 -2.53 23.78 18.54
CA ALA A 46 -3.62 23.66 17.56
C ALA A 46 -3.32 22.53 16.56
N ASN A 47 -2.12 22.56 15.98
CA ASN A 47 -1.69 21.60 14.96
C ASN A 47 -1.41 20.22 15.58
N SER A 48 -1.01 20.15 16.84
CA SER A 48 -0.85 18.89 17.56
C SER A 48 -2.20 18.17 17.77
N ARG A 49 -3.28 18.93 18.02
CA ARG A 49 -4.65 18.39 18.12
C ARG A 49 -5.17 17.93 16.76
N GLU A 50 -4.88 18.67 15.71
CA GLU A 50 -5.22 18.27 14.33
C GLU A 50 -4.51 16.97 13.96
N ARG A 51 -3.20 16.88 14.21
CA ARG A 51 -2.42 15.66 14.01
C ARG A 51 -2.98 14.46 14.77
N GLU A 52 -3.47 14.67 15.98
CA GLU A 52 -4.13 13.60 16.75
C GLU A 52 -5.45 13.15 16.12
N ARG A 53 -6.25 14.08 15.59
CA ARG A 53 -7.46 13.72 14.83
C ARG A 53 -7.12 12.94 13.57
N SER A 54 -6.08 13.36 12.85
CA SER A 54 -5.56 12.65 11.68
C SER A 54 -5.08 11.24 12.03
N PHE A 55 -4.44 11.05 13.19
CA PHE A 55 -4.04 9.72 13.66
C PHE A 55 -5.25 8.80 13.89
N ILE A 56 -6.31 9.29 14.55
CA ILE A 56 -7.53 8.51 14.78
C ILE A 56 -8.20 8.15 13.43
N ALA A 57 -8.29 9.10 12.51
CA ALA A 57 -8.86 8.88 11.18
C ALA A 57 -8.04 7.86 10.37
N TRP A 58 -6.71 7.99 10.40
CA TRP A 58 -5.78 7.05 9.77
C TRP A 58 -5.95 5.65 10.35
N GLN A 59 -6.01 5.51 11.68
CA GLN A 59 -6.18 4.21 12.33
C GLN A 59 -7.50 3.54 11.93
N ALA A 60 -8.59 4.29 11.84
CA ALA A 60 -9.87 3.79 11.36
C ALA A 60 -9.82 3.34 9.89
N ALA A 61 -9.18 4.14 9.02
CA ALA A 61 -9.02 3.82 7.60
C ALA A 61 -8.14 2.58 7.40
N THR A 62 -7.01 2.48 8.11
CA THR A 62 -6.11 1.33 8.07
C THR A 62 -6.81 0.07 8.58
N ALA A 63 -7.59 0.15 9.67
CA ALA A 63 -8.37 -0.98 10.16
C ALA A 63 -9.42 -1.45 9.14
N GLN A 64 -10.09 -0.50 8.47
CA GLN A 64 -11.06 -0.83 7.42
C GLN A 64 -10.39 -1.47 6.19
N ALA A 65 -9.23 -0.96 5.77
CA ALA A 65 -8.45 -1.53 4.68
C ALA A 65 -7.96 -2.95 5.02
N ASN A 66 -7.40 -3.13 6.22
CA ASN A 66 -6.94 -4.44 6.69
C ASN A 66 -8.09 -5.45 6.78
N LYS A 67 -9.30 -5.02 7.14
CA LYS A 67 -10.49 -5.89 7.12
C LYS A 67 -10.85 -6.37 5.71
N LYS A 68 -10.65 -5.54 4.68
CA LYS A 68 -10.86 -5.97 3.27
C LYS A 68 -9.80 -6.97 2.80
N LEU A 69 -8.65 -6.98 3.45
CA LEU A 69 -7.55 -7.90 3.18
C LEU A 69 -7.61 -9.17 4.04
N ASP A 70 -8.62 -9.28 4.91
CA ASP A 70 -8.78 -10.48 5.74
C ASP A 70 -9.08 -11.69 4.85
N GLY A 71 -8.24 -12.73 4.97
CA GLY A 71 -8.26 -13.88 4.07
C GLY A 71 -7.61 -13.68 2.69
N CYS A 72 -7.05 -12.50 2.41
CA CYS A 72 -6.28 -12.26 1.18
C CYS A 72 -4.78 -12.58 1.37
N ILE A 73 -4.14 -13.03 0.30
CA ILE A 73 -2.67 -13.11 0.23
C ILE A 73 -2.16 -11.83 -0.43
N LEU A 74 -1.29 -11.10 0.26
CA LEU A 74 -0.60 -9.96 -0.32
C LEU A 74 0.54 -10.46 -1.21
N VAL A 75 0.46 -10.13 -2.48
CA VAL A 75 1.44 -10.53 -3.48
C VAL A 75 2.24 -9.29 -3.89
N PRO A 76 3.56 -9.24 -3.65
CA PRO A 76 4.41 -8.15 -4.12
C PRO A 76 4.36 -8.05 -5.63
N ILE A 77 4.22 -6.84 -6.15
CA ILE A 77 4.25 -6.60 -7.58
C ILE A 77 5.72 -6.45 -8.01
N THR A 78 6.40 -7.58 -8.21
CA THR A 78 7.80 -7.64 -8.66
C THR A 78 7.93 -8.51 -9.91
N ASN A 79 8.97 -8.28 -10.71
CA ASN A 79 9.26 -9.09 -11.89
C ASN A 79 9.37 -10.59 -11.55
N GLU A 80 9.95 -10.92 -10.40
CA GLU A 80 10.09 -12.31 -9.93
C GLU A 80 8.74 -12.99 -9.73
N VAL A 81 7.80 -12.29 -9.08
CA VAL A 81 6.45 -12.78 -8.86
C VAL A 81 5.70 -12.94 -10.17
N VAL A 82 5.82 -11.96 -11.08
CA VAL A 82 5.21 -12.01 -12.41
C VAL A 82 5.70 -13.23 -13.19
N LEU A 83 7.01 -13.47 -13.21
CA LEU A 83 7.61 -14.65 -13.87
C LEU A 83 7.15 -15.97 -13.24
N VAL A 84 6.94 -16.01 -11.92
CA VAL A 84 6.39 -17.20 -11.25
C VAL A 84 4.95 -17.45 -11.68
N ILE A 85 4.11 -16.41 -11.77
CA ILE A 85 2.73 -16.51 -12.25
C ILE A 85 2.71 -17.03 -13.69
N GLU A 86 3.51 -16.44 -14.57
CA GLU A 86 3.64 -16.86 -15.97
C GLU A 86 4.05 -18.34 -16.07
N ASN A 87 5.04 -18.77 -15.30
CA ASN A 87 5.49 -20.17 -15.28
C ASN A 87 4.41 -21.13 -14.78
N VAL A 88 3.64 -20.77 -13.74
CA VAL A 88 2.56 -21.62 -13.23
C VAL A 88 1.45 -21.76 -14.27
N ILE A 89 1.07 -20.68 -14.94
CA ILE A 89 0.05 -20.73 -16.00
C ILE A 89 0.55 -21.55 -17.18
N GLN A 90 1.81 -21.36 -17.60
CA GLN A 90 2.45 -22.16 -18.64
C GLN A 90 2.39 -23.65 -18.32
N GLN A 91 2.76 -24.05 -17.10
CA GLN A 91 2.67 -25.44 -16.64
C GLN A 91 1.24 -25.99 -16.70
N GLN A 92 0.23 -25.19 -16.37
CA GLN A 92 -1.17 -25.60 -16.47
C GLN A 92 -1.64 -25.75 -17.93
N CYS A 93 -1.23 -24.85 -18.83
CA CYS A 93 -1.51 -24.95 -20.26
C CYS A 93 -0.87 -26.21 -20.86
N ASP A 94 0.39 -26.47 -20.52
CA ASP A 94 1.13 -27.66 -20.96
C ASP A 94 0.43 -28.95 -20.48
N ALA A 95 0.03 -28.98 -19.19
CA ALA A 95 -0.68 -30.11 -18.60
C ALA A 95 -2.08 -30.33 -19.21
N SER A 96 -2.70 -29.26 -19.73
CA SER A 96 -4.04 -29.31 -20.36
C SER A 96 -4.00 -29.64 -21.84
N GLY A 97 -2.81 -29.80 -22.44
CA GLY A 97 -2.64 -30.09 -23.87
C GLY A 97 -2.96 -28.91 -24.79
N VAL A 98 -3.02 -27.69 -24.27
CA VAL A 98 -3.25 -26.47 -25.05
C VAL A 98 -1.93 -26.08 -25.73
N GLN A 99 -1.85 -26.22 -27.05
CA GLN A 99 -0.65 -25.93 -27.86
C GLN A 99 -0.65 -24.53 -28.50
N GLU A 100 -1.57 -23.62 -28.11
CA GLU A 100 -1.55 -22.27 -28.69
C GLU A 100 -0.29 -21.49 -28.29
N PRO A 101 0.25 -20.63 -29.17
CA PRO A 101 1.46 -19.88 -28.87
C PRO A 101 1.24 -18.94 -27.69
N LEU A 102 1.86 -19.22 -26.54
CA LEU A 102 1.70 -18.46 -25.29
C LEU A 102 2.34 -17.07 -25.30
N HIS A 103 2.51 -16.46 -26.48
CA HIS A 103 2.97 -15.07 -26.67
C HIS A 103 2.06 -14.00 -26.03
N ARG A 104 1.12 -14.39 -25.17
CA ARG A 104 0.17 -13.55 -24.43
C ARG A 104 0.07 -13.85 -22.94
N LEU A 105 0.92 -14.72 -22.36
CA LEU A 105 1.07 -14.78 -20.90
C LEU A 105 1.88 -13.59 -20.43
N ASP A 106 1.24 -12.42 -20.45
CA ASP A 106 1.74 -11.24 -19.79
C ASP A 106 1.23 -11.30 -18.34
N GLY A 107 2.08 -11.74 -17.41
CA GLY A 107 1.70 -11.85 -16.01
C GLY A 107 1.28 -10.50 -15.42
N TRP A 108 1.71 -9.38 -16.01
CA TRP A 108 1.20 -8.05 -15.66
C TRP A 108 -0.26 -7.90 -16.05
N ARG A 109 -0.63 -8.28 -17.28
CA ARG A 109 -2.02 -8.24 -17.74
C ARG A 109 -2.92 -9.15 -16.91
N VAL A 110 -2.43 -10.31 -16.47
CA VAL A 110 -3.17 -11.20 -15.56
C VAL A 110 -3.43 -10.51 -14.22
N LEU A 111 -2.41 -9.87 -13.64
CA LEU A 111 -2.57 -9.11 -12.39
C LEU A 111 -3.52 -7.91 -12.57
N GLU A 112 -3.47 -7.22 -13.71
CA GLU A 112 -4.39 -6.13 -14.06
C GLU A 112 -5.84 -6.62 -14.19
N GLU A 113 -6.10 -7.70 -14.94
CA GLU A 113 -7.44 -8.27 -15.12
C GLU A 113 -8.02 -8.80 -13.79
N ILE A 114 -7.20 -9.38 -12.91
CA ILE A 114 -7.61 -9.77 -11.56
C ILE A 114 -8.00 -8.51 -10.75
N SER A 115 -7.14 -7.49 -10.75
CA SER A 115 -7.40 -6.22 -10.07
C SER A 115 -8.71 -5.58 -10.55
N ASP A 116 -8.94 -5.54 -11.86
CA ASP A 116 -10.11 -4.89 -12.45
C ASP A 116 -11.40 -5.69 -12.23
N SER A 117 -11.32 -7.02 -12.26
CA SER A 117 -12.44 -7.89 -11.89
C SER A 117 -12.86 -7.71 -10.43
N LEU A 118 -11.89 -7.54 -9.53
CA LEU A 118 -12.14 -7.25 -8.11
C LEU A 118 -12.77 -5.85 -7.91
N LYS A 119 -12.40 -4.86 -8.73
CA LYS A 119 -13.04 -3.52 -8.70
C LYS A 119 -14.46 -3.55 -9.24
N ALA A 120 -14.74 -4.35 -10.27
CA ALA A 120 -16.07 -4.47 -10.89
C ALA A 120 -17.07 -5.30 -10.06
N GLY A 121 -16.57 -6.27 -9.27
CA GLY A 121 -17.38 -7.12 -8.39
C GLY A 121 -17.74 -6.51 -7.03
N GLY A 122 -17.27 -5.30 -6.73
CA GLY A 122 -17.65 -4.56 -5.52
C GLY A 122 -19.01 -3.87 -5.67
N LYS A 123 -20.09 -4.64 -5.69
CA LYS A 123 -21.47 -4.17 -5.46
C LYS A 123 -22.08 -4.87 -4.26
#